data_AF-A0A7W3TAF7-F1
#
_entry.id   AF-A0A7W3TAF7-F1
#
_cell.length_a   1.000
_cell.length_b   1.000
_cell.length_c   1.000
_cell.angle_alpha   90.00
_cell.angle_beta   90.00
_cell.angle_gamma   90.00
#
_symmetry.space_group_name_H-M   'P 1'
#
loop_
_entity.id
_entity.type
_entity.pdbx_description
1 polymer ?
#
loop_
_entity_poly.entity_id
_entity_poly.type
_entity_poly.pdbx_seq_one_letter_code
_entity_poly.pdbx_strand_id
1 'polypeptide(L)'
;MELPTLEVAVDRLVAVSQVKGFDPDTPLTTSGVDSLDLMEWVYDMQGRYPDLGVDESVVELVNDEVTFRSIHQQLLAARGAAPVASAAGGV
;
A
#
# COMPACT_ATOMS: atom_id res chain seq x y z
N MET A 1 -14.69 3.05 7.77
CA MET A 1 -13.53 3.96 7.86
C MET A 1 -13.07 4.33 6.46
N GLU A 2 -12.57 5.55 6.30
CA GLU A 2 -12.10 6.10 5.02
C GLU A 2 -10.76 5.47 4.62
N LEU A 3 -10.58 5.25 3.32
CA LEU A 3 -9.33 4.75 2.76
C LEU A 3 -8.29 5.88 2.72
N PRO A 4 -7.00 5.56 2.92
CA PRO A 4 -5.94 6.55 2.79
C PRO A 4 -5.90 7.07 1.35
N THR A 5 -5.84 8.39 1.18
CA THR A 5 -5.45 8.97 -0.11
C THR A 5 -4.00 8.63 -0.40
N LEU A 6 -3.58 8.77 -1.67
CA LEU A 6 -2.17 8.56 -2.04
C LEU A 6 -1.24 9.49 -1.23
N GLU A 7 -1.64 10.75 -1.06
CA GLU A 7 -0.89 11.74 -0.27
C GLU A 7 -0.67 11.25 1.16
N VAL A 8 -1.73 10.75 1.82
CA VAL A 8 -1.62 10.21 3.18
C VAL A 8 -0.72 8.97 3.21
N ALA A 9 -0.85 8.07 2.24
CA ALA A 9 0.00 6.88 2.14
C ALA A 9 1.49 7.26 1.99
N VAL A 10 1.79 8.26 1.15
CA VAL A 10 3.14 8.80 0.96
C VAL A 10 3.66 9.46 2.24
N ASP A 11 2.85 10.28 2.90
CA ASP A 11 3.23 10.96 4.14
C ASP A 11 3.61 9.93 5.22
N ARG A 12 2.89 8.80 5.29
CA ARG A 12 3.24 7.69 6.18
C ARG A 12 4.54 7.00 5.79
N LEU A 13 4.77 6.78 4.51
CA LEU A 13 6.02 6.16 4.04
C LEU A 13 7.22 7.05 4.37
N VAL A 14 7.09 8.36 4.16
CA VAL A 14 8.13 9.34 4.51
C VAL A 14 8.32 9.45 6.03
N ALA A 15 7.27 9.22 6.83
CA ALA A 15 7.36 9.27 8.28
C ALA A 15 8.12 8.07 8.89
N VAL A 16 8.04 6.89 8.26
CA VAL A 16 8.77 5.69 8.71
C VAL A 16 10.14 5.55 8.04
N SER A 17 10.28 6.03 6.80
CA SER A 17 11.54 6.01 6.07
C SER A 17 12.43 7.21 6.38
N GLN A 18 13.70 7.12 5.97
CA GLN A 18 14.65 8.25 6.01
C GLN A 18 14.70 9.02 4.68
N VAL A 19 13.77 8.76 3.76
CA VAL A 19 13.76 9.33 2.41
C VAL A 19 13.37 10.81 2.44
N LYS A 20 14.12 11.63 1.71
CA LYS A 20 13.83 13.07 1.54
C LYS A 20 13.28 13.33 0.15
N GLY A 21 12.02 13.76 0.08
CA GLY A 21 11.37 14.07 -1.20
C GLY A 21 11.03 12.80 -1.98
N PHE A 22 10.03 12.08 -1.50
CA PHE A 22 9.52 10.89 -2.15
C PHE A 22 8.53 11.27 -3.27
N ASP A 23 8.80 10.80 -4.48
CA ASP A 23 7.89 10.92 -5.62
C ASP A 23 7.17 9.57 -5.84
N PRO A 24 5.84 9.50 -5.67
CA PRO A 24 5.10 8.24 -5.81
C PRO A 24 5.04 7.70 -7.23
N ASP A 25 5.44 8.48 -8.23
CA ASP A 25 5.50 8.11 -9.64
C ASP A 25 6.89 7.62 -10.08
N THR A 26 7.89 7.69 -9.20
CA THR A 26 9.24 7.16 -9.44
C THR A 26 9.31 5.68 -9.06
N PRO A 27 10.00 4.81 -9.84
CA PRO A 27 10.21 3.41 -9.48
C PRO A 27 10.82 3.25 -8.10
N LEU A 28 10.33 2.27 -7.32
CA LEU A 28 10.73 2.09 -5.92
C LEU A 28 12.24 1.91 -5.75
N THR A 29 12.88 1.16 -6.64
CA THR A 29 14.34 0.93 -6.63
C THR A 29 15.17 2.21 -6.78
N THR A 30 14.57 3.28 -7.31
CA THR A 30 15.21 4.59 -7.51
C THR A 30 14.72 5.68 -6.55
N SER A 31 13.66 5.38 -5.79
CA SER A 31 13.03 6.31 -4.86
C SER A 31 13.78 6.49 -3.53
N GLY A 32 14.76 5.62 -3.26
CA GLY A 32 15.50 5.57 -2.00
C GLY A 32 14.79 4.79 -0.88
N VAL A 33 13.61 4.24 -1.16
CA VAL A 33 12.86 3.36 -0.25
C VAL A 33 13.39 1.93 -0.38
N ASP A 34 13.64 1.27 0.75
CA ASP A 34 14.01 -0.14 0.80
C ASP A 34 12.89 -1.05 1.31
N SER A 35 13.18 -2.35 1.40
CA SER A 35 12.20 -3.35 1.86
C SER A 35 11.85 -3.23 3.34
N LEU A 36 12.76 -2.69 4.17
CA LEU A 36 12.50 -2.44 5.58
C LEU A 36 11.55 -1.26 5.75
N ASP A 37 11.79 -0.17 5.01
CA ASP A 37 10.90 1.00 4.98
C ASP A 37 9.47 0.60 4.59
N LEU A 38 9.32 -0.26 3.57
CA LEU A 38 8.02 -0.77 3.13
C LEU A 38 7.38 -1.68 4.18
N MET A 39 8.14 -2.54 4.86
CA MET A 39 7.60 -3.35 5.96
C MET A 39 7.06 -2.47 7.10
N GLU A 40 7.83 -1.47 7.54
CA GLU A 40 7.40 -0.56 8.60
C GLU A 40 6.15 0.22 8.18
N TRP A 41 6.08 0.64 6.92
CA TRP A 41 4.89 1.26 6.35
C TRP A 41 3.69 0.31 6.36
N VAL A 42 3.84 -0.96 5.96
CA VAL A 42 2.76 -1.96 6.01
C VAL A 42 2.22 -2.08 7.44
N TYR A 43 3.09 -2.18 8.44
CA TYR A 43 2.66 -2.27 9.84
C TYR A 43 1.93 -1.02 10.33
N ASP A 44 2.42 0.19 10.00
CA ASP A 44 1.72 1.45 10.33
C ASP A 44 0.32 1.49 9.67
N MET A 45 0.23 1.06 8.42
CA MET A 45 -1.02 1.05 7.66
C MET A 45 -2.01 0.01 8.16
N GLN A 46 -1.58 -1.18 8.55
CA GLN A 46 -2.44 -2.19 9.19
C GLN A 46 -2.99 -1.69 10.53
N GLY A 47 -2.18 -0.98 11.31
CA GLY A 47 -2.61 -0.40 12.59
C GLY A 47 -3.65 0.70 12.43
N ARG A 48 -3.49 1.56 11.41
CA ARG A 48 -4.41 2.70 11.16
C ARG A 48 -5.63 2.33 10.31
N TYR A 49 -5.44 1.40 9.38
CA TYR A 49 -6.41 0.99 8.37
C TYR A 49 -6.50 -0.55 8.33
N PRO A 50 -7.07 -1.19 9.37
CA PRO A 50 -7.16 -2.64 9.44
C PRO A 50 -7.95 -3.26 8.27
N ASP A 51 -8.88 -2.49 7.69
CA ASP A 51 -9.69 -2.89 6.53
C ASP A 51 -9.00 -2.65 5.17
N LEU A 52 -7.73 -2.22 5.15
CA LEU A 52 -6.99 -1.96 3.90
C LEU A 52 -6.55 -3.27 3.23
N GLY A 53 -6.36 -4.35 4.00
CA GLY A 53 -5.90 -5.63 3.49
C GLY A 53 -4.47 -5.58 2.92
N VAL A 54 -3.67 -4.59 3.33
CA VAL A 54 -2.26 -4.51 2.98
C VAL A 54 -1.46 -5.51 3.81
N ASP A 55 -0.52 -6.22 3.20
CA ASP A 55 0.35 -7.20 3.85
C ASP A 55 1.78 -7.17 3.29
N GLU A 56 2.64 -8.03 3.84
CA GLU A 56 4.07 -8.09 3.53
C GLU A 56 4.38 -8.41 2.06
N SER A 57 3.42 -8.96 1.30
CA SER A 57 3.55 -9.19 -0.15
C SER A 57 3.84 -7.91 -0.94
N VAL A 58 3.53 -6.73 -0.41
CA VAL A 58 3.91 -5.44 -1.02
C VAL A 58 5.43 -5.31 -1.21
N VAL A 59 6.22 -5.92 -0.32
CA VAL A 59 7.68 -5.89 -0.40
C VAL A 59 8.19 -6.71 -1.59
N GLU A 60 7.46 -7.75 -1.99
CA GLU A 60 7.79 -8.58 -3.16
C GLU A 60 7.54 -7.86 -4.49
N LEU A 61 6.78 -6.76 -4.47
CA LEU A 61 6.50 -5.94 -5.65
C LEU A 61 7.63 -4.95 -5.98
N VAL A 62 8.66 -4.84 -5.13
CA VAL A 62 9.78 -3.92 -5.36
C VAL A 62 10.59 -4.35 -6.58
N ASN A 63 10.50 -3.57 -7.64
CA ASN A 63 11.29 -3.72 -8.86
C ASN A 63 11.43 -2.37 -9.59
N ASP A 64 12.12 -2.39 -10.73
CA ASP A 64 12.44 -1.19 -11.52
C ASP A 64 11.27 -0.59 -12.31
N GLU A 65 10.09 -1.22 -12.28
CA GLU A 65 8.88 -0.77 -12.98
C GLU A 65 7.77 -0.34 -12.03
N VAL A 66 7.73 -0.90 -10.81
CA VAL A 66 6.67 -0.64 -9.83
C VAL A 66 6.92 0.67 -9.10
N THR A 67 5.89 1.51 -9.11
CA THR A 67 5.82 2.77 -8.37
C THR A 67 4.93 2.61 -7.14
N PHE A 68 5.08 3.51 -6.17
CA PHE A 68 4.21 3.50 -5.00
C PHE A 68 2.76 3.88 -5.33
N ARG A 69 2.54 4.71 -6.35
CA ARG A 69 1.19 4.94 -6.90
C ARG A 69 0.57 3.64 -7.38
N SER A 70 1.33 2.80 -8.08
CA SER A 70 0.84 1.50 -8.55
C SER A 70 0.48 0.57 -7.39
N ILE A 71 1.24 0.55 -6.31
CA ILE A 71 0.89 -0.19 -5.08
C ILE A 71 -0.43 0.34 -4.49
N HIS A 72 -0.55 1.66 -4.32
CA HIS A 72 -1.76 2.28 -3.78
C HIS A 72 -3.00 1.95 -4.62
N GLN A 73 -2.89 2.00 -5.95
CA GLN A 73 -3.96 1.63 -6.86
C GLN A 73 -4.34 0.14 -6.74
N GLN A 74 -3.36 -0.76 -6.57
CA GLN A 74 -3.63 -2.18 -6.35
C GLN A 74 -4.37 -2.43 -5.05
N LEU A 75 -4.01 -1.74 -3.96
CA LEU A 75 -4.71 -1.84 -2.68
C LEU A 75 -6.17 -1.36 -2.79
N LEU A 76 -6.41 -0.25 -3.50
CA LEU A 76 -7.76 0.24 -3.76
C LEU A 76 -8.56 -0.75 -4.63
N ALA A 77 -7.93 -1.32 -5.65
CA ALA A 77 -8.57 -2.30 -6.54
C ALA A 77 -8.89 -3.61 -5.81
N ALA A 78 -7.98 -4.13 -4.99
CA ALA A 78 -8.19 -5.35 -4.19
C ALA A 78 -9.36 -5.19 -3.21
N ARG A 79 -9.51 -4.03 -2.60
CA ARG A 79 -10.68 -3.73 -1.76
C ARG A 79 -11.96 -3.51 -2.55
N GLY A 80 -11.90 -2.84 -3.71
CA GLY A 80 -13.03 -2.70 -4.62
C GLY A 80 -13.49 -4.04 -5.21
N ALA A 81 -12.57 -4.99 -5.34
CA ALA A 81 -12.79 -6.36 -5.80
C ALA A 81 -13.09 -7.35 -4.65
N ALA A 82 -13.11 -6.90 -3.39
CA ALA A 82 -13.53 -7.75 -2.28
C ALA A 82 -14.97 -8.24 -2.57
N PRO A 83 -15.20 -9.56 -2.55
CA PRO A 83 -16.44 -10.12 -3.04
C PRO A 83 -17.60 -9.68 -2.16
N VAL A 84 -18.67 -9.24 -2.81
CA VAL A 84 -20.03 -9.37 -2.30
C VAL A 84 -20.27 -10.82 -1.89
N ALA A 85 -19.96 -11.18 -0.66
CA ALA A 85 -20.53 -12.36 -0.03
C ALA A 85 -22.02 -12.05 0.22
N SER A 86 -22.87 -12.33 -0.76
CA SER A 86 -24.32 -12.37 -0.55
C SER A 86 -24.91 -13.61 -1.22
N ALA A 87 -25.15 -14.59 -0.35
CA ALA A 87 -26.21 -15.59 -0.39
C ALA A 87 -26.40 -16.42 -1.69
N ALA A 88 -25.80 -17.61 -1.68
CA ALA A 88 -26.46 -18.80 -2.19
C ALA A 88 -26.51 -19.86 -1.08
N GLY A 89 -27.27 -19.54 -0.03
CA GLY A 89 -27.83 -20.50 0.90
C GLY A 89 -29.35 -20.45 0.76
N GLY A 90 -29.96 -21.60 0.43
CA GLY A 90 -31.40 -21.78 0.21
C GLY A 90 -31.68 -22.08 -1.27
N VAL A 91 -32.20 -23.24 -1.67
CA VAL A 91 -32.95 -24.32 -0.99
C VAL A 91 -32.68 -25.64 -1.69
#